data_AF-A0A1S3L386-F1
#
_entry.id   AF-A0A1S3L386-F1
#
_cell.length_a   1.000
_cell.length_b   1.000
_cell.length_c   1.000
_cell.angle_alpha   90.00
_cell.angle_beta   90.00
_cell.angle_gamma   90.00
#
_symmetry.space_group_name_H-M   'P 1'
#
loop_
_entity.id
_entity.type
_entity.pdbx_description
1 polymer ?
#
loop_
_entity_poly.entity_id
_entity_poly.type
_entity_poly.pdbx_seq_one_letter_code
_entity_poly.pdbx_strand_id
1 'polypeptide(L)'
;MRNFNWDAIPRQSVLGKKNVWTSQSQRPMVDFQLDTQRMEEMFSRSDTQLPLRKTGSVKKTVRGLSLSTQGLQRVLILNSKKSMNVGIFLKQFKRPVRDIVDDVRRGNWLRFGAGKLKELCKLLPDEGEVKKLWSFSGDLTQLCEPDLFMVLLVKVPGYEERLRTLMLREEFFPLMDELKHSIAVMTKAANELLVCDDLHSIIRLVLKAGNYMNAGGYAGSAIGFRMASLLKLADTKANKPGMNLLHYVTMQAQEIDVALLNFPEQLQHIGMAAR
;
A
#
# COMPACT_ATOMS: atom_id res chain seq x y z
N MET A 1 7.58 14.46 31.62
CA MET A 1 6.72 13.27 31.36
C MET A 1 7.04 12.68 30.00
N ARG A 2 6.63 11.45 29.73
CA ARG A 2 6.63 10.87 28.37
C ARG A 2 5.64 11.65 27.51
N ASN A 3 5.98 11.91 26.25
CA ASN A 3 5.12 12.67 25.34
C ASN A 3 4.00 11.78 24.79
N PHE A 4 2.78 12.32 24.76
CA PHE A 4 1.65 11.74 24.03
C PHE A 4 1.64 12.28 22.59
N ASN A 5 1.89 11.40 21.63
CA ASN A 5 1.98 11.75 20.21
C ASN A 5 0.60 11.71 19.55
N TRP A 6 -0.27 12.65 19.91
CA TRP A 6 -1.57 12.84 19.27
C TRP A 6 -1.51 13.82 18.09
N ASP A 7 -2.41 13.62 17.13
CA ASP A 7 -2.62 14.53 16.01
C ASP A 7 -3.72 15.54 16.39
N ALA A 8 -3.30 16.75 16.75
CA ALA A 8 -4.22 17.80 17.15
C ALA A 8 -5.03 18.33 15.95
N ILE A 9 -6.33 18.49 16.13
CA ILE A 9 -7.21 19.04 15.09
C ILE A 9 -7.04 20.58 15.05
N PRO A 10 -6.84 21.20 13.86
CA PRO A 10 -6.73 22.65 13.74
C PRO A 10 -7.96 23.38 14.31
N ARG A 11 -7.74 24.49 15.01
CA ARG A 11 -8.79 25.25 15.73
C ARG A 11 -9.97 25.62 14.83
N GLN A 12 -9.70 26.04 13.59
CA GLN A 12 -10.70 26.42 12.58
C GLN A 12 -11.58 25.26 12.10
N SER A 13 -11.13 24.02 12.29
CA SER A 13 -11.89 22.82 11.95
C SER A 13 -12.83 22.40 13.08
N VAL A 14 -12.64 22.94 14.29
CA VAL A 14 -13.38 22.60 15.50
C VAL A 14 -14.35 23.72 15.90
N LEU A 15 -13.86 24.95 16.04
CA LEU A 15 -14.67 26.07 16.51
C LEU A 15 -15.67 26.52 15.43
N GLY A 16 -16.90 26.85 15.84
CA GLY A 16 -17.96 27.35 14.95
C GLY A 16 -18.67 26.29 14.09
N LYS A 17 -18.27 25.03 14.18
CA LYS A 17 -18.91 23.90 13.49
C LYS A 17 -19.57 22.96 14.50
N LYS A 18 -20.63 22.26 14.11
CA LYS A 18 -21.24 21.20 14.94
C LYS A 18 -20.39 19.94 14.86
N ASN A 19 -19.64 19.63 15.91
CA ASN A 19 -18.82 18.43 16.03
C ASN A 19 -18.77 17.94 17.47
N VAL A 20 -18.12 16.80 17.70
CA VAL A 20 -18.06 16.15 19.02
C VAL A 20 -17.45 17.03 20.12
N TRP A 21 -16.60 18.01 19.76
CA TRP A 21 -15.93 18.91 20.70
C TRP A 21 -16.73 20.17 21.04
N THR A 22 -17.68 20.55 20.20
CA THR A 22 -18.52 21.76 20.35
C THR A 22 -19.99 21.44 20.60
N SER A 23 -20.37 20.16 20.56
CA SER A 23 -21.73 19.71 20.83
C SER A 23 -22.07 19.91 22.31
N GLN A 24 -23.13 20.66 22.58
CA GLN A 24 -23.66 20.79 23.95
C GLN A 24 -24.18 19.43 24.43
N SER A 25 -23.57 18.87 25.48
CA SER A 25 -24.04 17.68 26.15
C SER A 25 -25.23 18.02 27.06
N GLN A 26 -26.28 17.20 27.06
CA GLN A 26 -27.43 17.33 27.97
C GLN A 26 -27.12 16.92 29.42
N ARG A 27 -25.91 16.42 29.70
CA ARG A 27 -25.44 16.11 31.05
C ARG A 27 -24.71 17.32 31.64
N PRO A 28 -24.84 17.58 32.96
CA PRO A 28 -24.00 18.56 33.65
C PRO A 28 -22.53 18.24 33.36
N MET A 29 -21.77 19.26 32.95
CA MET A 29 -20.35 19.13 32.73
C MET A 29 -19.69 18.85 34.08
N VAL A 30 -19.42 17.57 34.36
CA VAL A 30 -18.62 17.17 35.52
C VAL A 30 -17.19 17.57 35.20
N ASP A 31 -16.62 18.45 36.01
CA ASP A 31 -15.21 18.80 35.91
C ASP A 31 -14.39 17.57 36.30
N PHE A 32 -13.76 16.94 35.31
CA PHE A 32 -12.93 15.76 35.54
C PHE A 32 -11.62 16.23 36.16
N GLN A 33 -11.58 16.28 37.50
CA GLN A 33 -10.34 16.57 38.21
C GLN A 33 -9.34 15.46 37.94
N LEU A 34 -8.25 15.84 37.27
CA LEU A 34 -7.18 14.93 36.93
C LEU A 34 -6.22 14.86 38.11
N ASP A 35 -5.92 13.65 38.59
CA ASP A 35 -4.87 13.42 39.57
C ASP A 35 -3.50 13.62 38.91
N THR A 36 -3.04 14.87 38.94
CA THR A 36 -1.78 15.27 38.31
C THR A 36 -0.57 14.64 38.99
N GLN A 37 -0.65 14.41 40.30
CA GLN A 37 0.43 13.79 41.08
C GLN A 37 0.64 12.34 40.65
N ARG A 38 -0.44 11.55 40.58
CA ARG A 38 -0.38 10.16 40.12
C ARG A 38 0.00 10.06 38.64
N MET A 39 -0.44 11.01 37.81
CA MET A 39 -0.02 11.07 36.41
C MET A 39 1.48 11.34 36.28
N GLU A 40 2.04 12.25 37.08
CA GLU A 40 3.48 12.49 37.12
C GLU A 40 4.25 11.27 37.60
N GLU A 41 3.80 10.56 38.63
CA GLU A 41 4.42 9.32 39.09
C GLU A 41 4.46 8.23 38.01
N MET A 42 3.34 8.02 37.30
CA MET A 42 3.22 6.93 36.32
C MET A 42 3.88 7.24 34.97
N PHE A 43 3.95 8.52 34.58
CA PHE A 43 4.37 8.93 33.24
C PHE A 43 5.58 9.87 33.23
N SER A 44 6.19 10.19 34.38
CA SER A 44 7.50 10.83 34.43
C SER A 44 8.58 9.93 33.81
N ARG A 45 9.65 10.55 33.33
CA ARG A 45 10.86 9.79 32.96
C ARG A 45 11.54 9.44 34.28
N SER A 46 11.51 8.17 34.68
CA SER A 46 12.31 7.72 35.82
C SER A 46 13.79 7.80 35.45
N ASP A 47 14.44 8.92 35.75
CA ASP A 47 15.88 8.91 36.02
C ASP A 47 16.01 8.39 37.45
N THR A 48 15.96 7.07 37.62
CA THR A 48 16.09 6.47 38.94
C THR A 48 17.50 6.74 39.46
N GLN A 49 17.58 7.71 40.37
CA GLN A 49 18.74 7.98 41.19
C GLN A 49 19.11 6.75 42.01
N LEU A 50 20.43 6.58 42.13
CA LEU A 50 21.13 5.68 43.04
C LEU A 50 20.55 5.75 44.47
N PRO A 51 20.31 4.62 45.15
CA PRO A 51 20.04 4.65 46.58
C PRO A 51 21.35 4.81 47.36
N LEU A 52 21.50 5.92 48.09
CA LEU A 52 22.42 5.99 49.21
C LEU A 52 21.95 5.01 50.30
N ARG A 53 22.79 4.03 50.65
CA ARG A 53 22.67 3.30 51.92
C ARG A 53 24.02 3.29 52.63
N LYS A 54 24.10 4.04 53.74
CA LYS A 54 25.17 3.94 54.72
C LYS A 54 25.03 2.63 55.50
N THR A 55 26.17 1.93 55.58
CA THR A 55 26.69 1.10 56.69
C THR A 55 25.85 -0.07 57.24
N GLY A 56 26.40 -1.29 57.13
CA GLY A 56 26.11 -2.36 58.11
C GLY A 56 26.16 -3.80 57.63
N SER A 57 27.37 -4.35 57.46
CA SER A 57 27.77 -5.71 57.85
C SER A 57 27.32 -6.98 57.08
N VAL A 58 28.27 -7.47 56.25
CA VAL A 58 28.84 -8.84 56.12
C VAL A 58 27.89 -10.08 56.04
N LYS A 59 27.88 -10.79 54.90
CA LYS A 59 28.59 -12.09 54.66
C LYS A 59 28.19 -12.79 53.34
N LYS A 60 29.22 -13.00 52.49
CA LYS A 60 29.53 -14.10 51.54
C LYS A 60 28.37 -14.83 50.81
N THR A 61 28.39 -14.86 49.47
CA THR A 61 28.95 -15.97 48.67
C THR A 61 28.85 -15.77 47.13
N VAL A 62 30.00 -15.94 46.46
CA VAL A 62 30.24 -16.65 45.19
C VAL A 62 29.69 -16.12 43.82
N ARG A 63 30.66 -15.56 43.06
CA ARG A 63 30.98 -15.70 41.62
C ARG A 63 30.01 -15.18 40.53
N GLY A 64 30.55 -14.29 39.71
CA GLY A 64 30.21 -14.14 38.29
C GLY A 64 30.60 -12.77 37.76
N LEU A 65 31.76 -12.67 37.12
CA LEU A 65 32.30 -11.44 36.53
C LEU A 65 31.32 -10.81 35.52
N SER A 66 30.87 -9.58 35.77
CA SER A 66 30.29 -8.69 34.77
C SER A 66 31.24 -7.52 34.56
N LEU A 67 31.88 -7.48 33.39
CA LEU A 67 32.66 -6.35 32.93
C LEU A 67 31.74 -5.14 32.80
N SER A 68 32.07 -4.08 33.52
CA SER A 68 31.47 -2.76 33.40
C SER A 68 31.64 -2.25 31.96
N THR A 69 30.60 -2.39 31.15
CA THR A 69 30.51 -1.68 29.87
C THR A 69 30.02 -0.27 30.21
N GLN A 70 30.93 0.70 30.12
CA GLN A 70 30.63 2.12 30.27
C GLN A 70 29.44 2.50 29.37
N GLY A 71 28.36 2.98 29.98
CA GLY A 71 27.18 3.45 29.27
C GLY A 71 27.48 4.74 28.53
N LEU A 72 27.93 4.64 27.28
CA LEU A 72 27.90 5.73 26.31
C LEU A 72 26.44 6.17 26.14
N GLN A 73 26.12 7.34 26.67
CA GLN A 73 24.83 8.00 26.49
C GLN A 73 24.70 8.35 25.00
N ARG A 74 24.13 7.44 24.21
CA ARG A 74 24.00 7.63 22.75
C ARG A 74 23.02 8.75 22.46
N VAL A 75 23.44 9.68 21.60
CA VAL A 75 22.59 10.79 21.16
C VAL A 75 21.52 10.23 20.23
N LEU A 76 20.25 10.55 20.52
CA LEU A 76 19.09 10.18 19.71
C LEU A 76 18.53 11.42 19.00
N ILE A 77 18.49 11.40 17.67
CA ILE A 77 17.97 12.52 16.86
C ILE A 77 16.54 12.22 16.39
N LEU A 78 16.33 11.02 15.86
CA LEU A 78 15.02 10.53 15.44
C LEU A 78 14.14 10.18 16.63
N ASN A 79 12.82 10.25 16.44
CA ASN A 79 11.88 9.72 17.42
C ASN A 79 11.99 8.18 17.53
N SER A 80 11.57 7.62 18.67
CA SER A 80 11.70 6.19 18.97
C SER A 80 11.06 5.28 17.91
N LYS A 81 9.87 5.63 17.41
CA LYS A 81 9.16 4.83 16.39
C LYS A 81 9.91 4.80 15.06
N LYS A 82 10.38 5.97 14.60
CA LYS A 82 11.11 6.08 13.34
C LYS A 82 12.49 5.43 13.43
N SER A 83 13.21 5.64 14.53
CA SER A 83 14.49 4.98 14.80
C SER A 83 14.35 3.45 14.78
N MET A 84 13.29 2.91 15.41
CA MET A 84 12.99 1.48 15.34
C MET A 84 12.73 1.00 13.91
N ASN A 85 11.86 1.67 13.16
CA ASN A 85 11.52 1.27 11.78
C ASN A 85 12.74 1.29 10.86
N VAL A 86 13.56 2.34 10.95
CA VAL A 86 14.82 2.45 10.20
C VAL A 86 15.79 1.35 10.63
N GLY A 87 15.91 1.07 11.93
CA GLY A 87 16.75 -0.02 12.42
C GLY A 87 16.32 -1.40 11.90
N ILE A 88 15.01 -1.66 11.82
CA ILE A 88 14.47 -2.90 11.23
C ILE A 88 14.83 -2.98 9.74
N PHE A 89 14.65 -1.89 9.00
CA PHE A 89 15.01 -1.81 7.59
C PHE A 89 16.50 -2.08 7.34
N LEU A 90 17.38 -1.45 8.12
CA LEU A 90 18.84 -1.59 7.95
C LEU A 90 19.32 -3.02 8.20
N LYS A 91 18.70 -3.76 9.14
CA LYS A 91 19.02 -5.18 9.40
C LYS A 91 18.85 -6.07 8.17
N GLN A 92 18.03 -5.68 7.20
CA GLN A 92 17.82 -6.44 5.96
C GLN A 92 19.05 -6.46 5.03
N PHE A 93 20.00 -5.53 5.18
CA PHE A 93 21.17 -5.41 4.30
C PHE A 93 22.39 -6.18 4.78
N LYS A 94 22.45 -6.54 6.08
CA LYS A 94 23.58 -7.26 6.71
C LYS A 94 24.97 -6.68 6.37
N ARG A 95 25.05 -5.35 6.22
CA ARG A 95 26.28 -4.62 5.87
C ARG A 95 26.27 -3.22 6.50
N PRO A 96 27.43 -2.55 6.62
CA PRO A 96 27.53 -1.22 7.20
C PRO A 96 26.61 -0.18 6.54
N VAL A 97 26.01 0.69 7.35
CA VAL A 97 25.18 1.82 6.87
C VAL A 97 25.93 2.75 5.92
N ARG A 98 27.25 2.87 6.07
CA ARG A 98 28.13 3.66 5.21
C ARG A 98 28.13 3.14 3.77
N ASP A 99 28.09 1.83 3.59
CA ASP A 99 28.07 1.20 2.26
C ASP A 99 26.73 1.43 1.57
N ILE A 100 25.63 1.39 2.35
CA ILE A 100 24.29 1.69 1.83
C ILE A 100 24.22 3.15 1.36
N VAL A 101 24.77 4.08 2.13
CA VAL A 101 24.83 5.50 1.76
C VAL A 101 25.74 5.72 0.54
N ASP A 102 26.86 5.00 0.46
CA ASP A 102 27.75 5.08 -0.70
C ASP A 102 27.08 4.54 -1.97
N ASP A 103 26.26 3.50 -1.86
CA ASP A 103 25.43 3.03 -2.98
C ASP A 103 24.43 4.11 -3.44
N VAL A 104 23.79 4.85 -2.52
CA VAL A 104 22.92 5.99 -2.90
C VAL A 104 23.75 7.07 -3.62
N ARG A 105 24.94 7.38 -3.11
CA ARG A 105 25.84 8.39 -3.68
C ARG A 105 26.30 8.00 -5.09
N ARG A 106 26.65 6.74 -5.30
CA ARG A 106 27.13 6.19 -6.59
C ARG A 106 26.00 5.82 -7.54
N GLY A 107 24.76 5.78 -7.07
CA GLY A 107 23.61 5.37 -7.86
C GLY A 107 23.53 3.86 -8.10
N ASN A 108 23.97 3.05 -7.14
CA ASN A 108 24.01 1.60 -7.24
C ASN A 108 22.72 0.93 -6.74
N TRP A 109 21.69 0.93 -7.59
CA TRP A 109 20.37 0.37 -7.25
C TRP A 109 20.40 -1.16 -7.07
N LEU A 110 21.25 -1.88 -7.82
CA LEU A 110 21.30 -3.36 -7.79
C LEU A 110 21.63 -3.95 -6.41
N ARG A 111 22.38 -3.20 -5.58
CA ARG A 111 22.77 -3.65 -4.23
C ARG A 111 21.62 -3.55 -3.22
N PHE A 112 20.54 -2.84 -3.52
CA PHE A 112 19.38 -2.76 -2.64
C PHE A 112 18.54 -4.04 -2.71
N GLY A 113 18.34 -4.56 -3.92
CA GLY A 113 17.44 -5.69 -4.16
C GLY A 113 15.97 -5.26 -4.17
N ALA A 114 15.12 -6.18 -4.63
CA ALA A 114 13.73 -5.90 -4.98
C ALA A 114 12.93 -5.21 -3.85
N GLY A 115 12.34 -4.06 -4.16
CA GLY A 115 11.37 -3.34 -3.32
C GLY A 115 11.96 -2.56 -2.15
N LYS A 116 13.26 -2.68 -1.86
CA LYS A 116 13.88 -2.00 -0.71
C LYS A 116 14.06 -0.50 -0.92
N LEU A 117 14.23 -0.03 -2.15
CA LEU A 117 14.28 1.40 -2.44
C LEU A 117 12.91 2.05 -2.16
N LYS A 118 11.82 1.37 -2.51
CA LYS A 118 10.46 1.80 -2.18
C LYS A 118 10.20 1.84 -0.68
N GLU A 119 10.70 0.87 0.08
CA GLU A 119 10.63 0.89 1.54
C GLU A 119 11.45 2.04 2.13
N LEU A 120 12.67 2.29 1.64
CA LEU A 120 13.50 3.40 2.05
C LEU A 120 12.83 4.75 1.80
N CYS A 121 12.20 4.95 0.64
CA CYS A 121 11.44 6.16 0.32
C CYS A 121 10.32 6.45 1.33
N LYS A 122 9.70 5.42 1.93
CA LYS A 122 8.67 5.58 2.98
C LYS A 122 9.25 5.94 4.34
N LEU A 123 10.55 5.71 4.56
CA LEU A 123 11.24 5.94 5.82
C LEU A 123 11.98 7.28 5.86
N LEU A 124 11.97 8.06 4.77
CA LEU A 124 12.69 9.31 4.68
C LEU A 124 12.27 10.32 5.76
N PRO A 125 13.23 11.12 6.26
CA PRO A 125 12.94 12.18 7.22
C PRO A 125 12.00 13.24 6.63
N ASP A 126 11.15 13.83 7.46
CA ASP A 126 10.38 15.02 7.07
C ASP A 126 11.29 16.28 7.06
N GLU A 127 10.81 17.39 6.51
CA GLU A 127 11.60 18.64 6.41
C GLU A 127 12.16 19.13 7.76
N GLY A 128 11.41 18.93 8.85
CA GLY A 128 11.83 19.32 10.20
C GLY A 128 12.94 18.41 10.73
N GLU A 129 12.83 17.12 10.49
CA GLU A 129 13.85 16.11 10.81
C GLU A 129 15.10 16.31 9.96
N VAL A 130 14.97 16.61 8.66
CA VAL A 130 16.09 16.91 7.75
C VAL A 130 16.93 18.05 8.31
N LYS A 131 16.32 19.16 8.75
CA LYS A 131 17.06 20.29 9.35
C LYS A 131 17.89 19.87 10.56
N LYS A 132 17.30 19.08 11.47
CA LYS A 132 17.99 18.57 12.67
C LYS A 132 19.17 17.66 12.30
N LEU A 133 18.93 16.69 11.42
CA LEU A 133 19.91 15.72 10.94
C LEU A 133 21.07 16.40 10.19
N TRP A 134 20.75 17.40 9.35
CA TRP A 134 21.73 18.16 8.58
C TRP A 134 22.60 19.03 9.49
N SER A 135 21.99 19.69 10.49
CA SER A 135 22.71 20.52 11.47
C SER A 135 23.59 19.74 12.45
N PHE A 136 23.51 18.41 12.48
CA PHE A 136 24.30 17.62 13.41
C PHE A 136 25.80 17.72 13.08
N SER A 137 26.54 18.32 14.00
CA SER A 137 27.99 18.51 13.98
C SER A 137 28.72 17.79 15.14
N GLY A 138 28.01 16.96 15.91
CA GLY A 138 28.60 16.17 16.99
C GLY A 138 29.39 14.96 16.48
N ASP A 139 29.91 14.17 17.42
CA ASP A 139 30.63 12.94 17.10
C ASP A 139 29.68 11.86 16.56
N LEU A 140 29.91 11.43 15.32
CA LEU A 140 29.14 10.39 14.65
C LEU A 140 29.26 9.02 15.33
N THR A 141 30.32 8.76 16.09
CA THR A 141 30.50 7.47 16.80
C THR A 141 29.54 7.30 17.98
N GLN A 142 28.94 8.40 18.46
CA GLN A 142 27.98 8.41 19.55
C GLN A 142 26.54 8.20 19.10
N LEU A 143 26.28 8.19 17.78
CA LEU A 143 24.95 7.98 17.23
C LEU A 143 24.56 6.51 17.23
N CYS A 144 23.28 6.23 17.40
CA CYS A 144 22.74 4.92 17.09
C CYS A 144 22.73 4.69 15.56
N GLU A 145 22.73 3.43 15.13
CA GLU A 145 22.84 3.08 13.71
C GLU A 145 21.75 3.74 12.81
N PRO A 146 20.46 3.81 13.22
CA PRO A 146 19.44 4.58 12.49
C PRO A 146 19.75 6.07 12.32
N ASP A 147 20.18 6.74 13.40
CA ASP A 147 20.51 8.17 13.35
C ASP A 147 21.76 8.39 12.49
N LEU A 148 22.76 7.54 12.63
CA LEU A 148 23.97 7.58 11.82
C LEU A 148 23.63 7.44 10.33
N PHE A 149 22.79 6.47 9.97
CA PHE A 149 22.34 6.29 8.59
C PHE A 149 21.64 7.54 8.06
N MET A 150 20.68 8.09 8.81
CA MET A 150 19.92 9.26 8.37
C MET A 150 20.78 10.52 8.26
N VAL A 151 21.70 10.76 9.20
CA VAL A 151 22.66 11.88 9.13
C VAL A 151 23.55 11.75 7.89
N LEU A 152 24.06 10.54 7.62
CA LEU A 152 24.89 10.31 6.44
C LEU A 152 24.10 10.43 5.13
N LEU A 153 22.86 9.96 5.11
CA LEU A 153 21.97 10.02 3.96
C LEU A 153 21.59 11.45 3.60
N VAL A 154 21.12 12.25 4.57
CA VAL A 154 20.70 13.64 4.29
C VAL A 154 21.88 14.45 3.76
N LYS A 155 23.11 14.18 4.22
CA LYS A 155 24.34 14.84 3.76
C LYS A 155 24.76 14.44 2.33
N VAL A 156 24.11 13.47 1.69
CA VAL A 156 24.33 13.19 0.26
C VAL A 156 23.65 14.30 -0.56
N PRO A 157 24.38 14.98 -1.46
CA PRO A 157 23.79 16.02 -2.30
C PRO A 157 22.64 15.46 -3.16
N GLY A 158 21.45 16.05 -3.01
CA GLY A 158 20.25 15.62 -3.72
C GLY A 158 19.81 14.19 -3.38
N TYR A 159 19.97 13.74 -2.13
CA TYR A 159 19.67 12.36 -1.73
C TYR A 159 18.25 11.90 -2.12
N GLU A 160 17.24 12.78 -2.00
CA GLU A 160 15.87 12.45 -2.38
C GLU A 160 15.75 12.15 -3.88
N GLU A 161 16.28 13.03 -4.74
CA GLU A 161 16.22 12.83 -6.18
C GLU A 161 17.04 11.64 -6.65
N ARG A 162 18.17 11.37 -5.98
CA ARG A 162 18.94 10.15 -6.21
C ARG A 162 18.10 8.92 -5.88
N LEU A 163 17.45 8.88 -4.71
CA LEU A 163 16.60 7.75 -4.33
C LEU A 163 15.40 7.58 -5.27
N ARG A 164 14.73 8.66 -5.68
CA ARG A 164 13.66 8.61 -6.69
C ARG A 164 14.17 8.06 -8.02
N THR A 165 15.36 8.49 -8.46
CA THR A 165 15.98 8.01 -9.70
C THR A 165 16.36 6.52 -9.61
N LEU A 166 16.86 6.07 -8.47
CA LEU A 166 17.19 4.66 -8.25
C LEU A 166 15.95 3.77 -8.23
N MET A 167 14.89 4.22 -7.55
CA MET A 167 13.61 3.53 -7.53
C MET A 167 13.03 3.45 -8.95
N LEU A 168 13.09 4.55 -9.71
CA LEU A 168 12.67 4.55 -11.11
C LEU A 168 13.49 3.54 -11.94
N ARG A 169 14.82 3.52 -11.79
CA ARG A 169 15.70 2.55 -12.48
C ARG A 169 15.33 1.10 -12.17
N GLU A 170 14.98 0.80 -10.92
CA GLU A 170 14.55 -0.53 -10.48
C GLU A 170 13.19 -0.92 -11.08
N GLU A 171 12.21 -0.02 -11.06
CA GLU A 171 10.83 -0.30 -11.48
C GLU A 171 10.60 -0.13 -13.01
N PHE A 172 11.49 0.57 -13.73
CA PHE A 172 11.25 0.98 -15.13
C PHE A 172 11.02 -0.20 -16.08
N PHE A 173 11.96 -1.15 -16.15
CA PHE A 173 11.83 -2.27 -17.08
C PHE A 173 10.66 -3.20 -16.73
N PRO A 174 10.47 -3.62 -15.46
CA PRO A 174 9.29 -4.38 -15.07
C PRO A 174 7.97 -3.69 -15.44
N LEU A 175 7.84 -2.39 -15.17
CA LEU A 175 6.64 -1.63 -15.50
C LEU A 175 6.42 -1.53 -17.02
N MET A 176 7.49 -1.29 -17.79
CA MET A 176 7.42 -1.25 -19.24
C MET A 176 7.00 -2.59 -19.84
N ASP A 177 7.49 -3.70 -19.31
CA ASP A 177 7.13 -5.04 -19.80
C ASP A 177 5.69 -5.41 -19.42
N GLU A 178 5.23 -5.05 -18.22
CA GLU A 178 3.84 -5.19 -17.81
C GLU A 178 2.89 -4.39 -18.72
N LEU A 179 3.22 -3.12 -18.99
CA LEU A 179 2.44 -2.27 -19.89
C LEU A 179 2.39 -2.82 -21.32
N LYS A 180 3.54 -3.26 -21.86
CA LYS A 180 3.59 -3.88 -23.20
C LYS A 180 2.72 -5.14 -23.25
N HIS A 181 2.78 -5.97 -22.21
CA HIS A 181 1.97 -7.18 -22.13
C HIS A 181 0.48 -6.86 -22.11
N SER A 182 0.07 -5.90 -21.27
CA SER A 182 -1.33 -5.44 -21.20
C SER A 182 -1.84 -4.92 -22.54
N ILE A 183 -1.08 -4.04 -23.21
CA ILE A 183 -1.43 -3.52 -24.54
C ILE A 183 -1.53 -4.66 -25.57
N ALA A 184 -0.59 -5.61 -25.56
CA ALA A 184 -0.61 -6.74 -26.48
C ALA A 184 -1.84 -7.62 -26.27
N VAL A 185 -2.19 -7.93 -25.01
CA VAL A 185 -3.40 -8.71 -24.67
C VAL A 185 -4.66 -7.99 -25.10
N MET A 186 -4.80 -6.69 -24.79
CA MET A 186 -5.96 -5.90 -25.20
C MET A 186 -6.11 -5.83 -26.71
N THR A 187 -4.99 -5.62 -27.44
CA THR A 187 -4.99 -5.54 -28.90
C THR A 187 -5.40 -6.87 -29.52
N LYS A 188 -4.86 -7.99 -29.02
CA LYS A 188 -5.25 -9.33 -29.49
C LYS A 188 -6.71 -9.62 -29.21
N ALA A 189 -7.19 -9.36 -27.99
CA ALA A 189 -8.59 -9.56 -27.63
C ALA A 189 -9.55 -8.72 -28.50
N ALA A 190 -9.22 -7.46 -28.75
CA ALA A 190 -10.00 -6.60 -29.65
C ALA A 190 -10.03 -7.15 -31.09
N ASN A 191 -8.88 -7.62 -31.60
CA ASN A 191 -8.81 -8.21 -32.93
C ASN A 191 -9.61 -9.52 -33.01
N GLU A 192 -9.50 -10.41 -32.02
CA GLU A 192 -10.28 -11.65 -31.92
C GLU A 192 -11.78 -11.37 -32.02
N LEU A 193 -12.30 -10.37 -31.30
CA LEU A 193 -13.71 -9.98 -31.40
C LEU A 193 -14.11 -9.49 -32.79
N LEU A 194 -13.23 -8.76 -33.47
CA LEU A 194 -13.50 -8.16 -34.78
C LEU A 194 -13.40 -9.16 -35.94
N VAL A 195 -12.67 -10.26 -35.78
CA VAL A 195 -12.43 -11.24 -36.85
C VAL A 195 -13.13 -12.58 -36.62
N CYS A 196 -13.73 -12.80 -35.45
CA CYS A 196 -14.43 -14.04 -35.14
C CYS A 196 -15.82 -14.06 -35.81
N ASP A 197 -15.90 -14.64 -37.00
CA ASP A 197 -17.14 -14.76 -37.77
C ASP A 197 -18.20 -15.63 -37.08
N ASP A 198 -17.79 -16.63 -36.32
CA ASP A 198 -18.70 -17.48 -35.55
C ASP A 198 -19.41 -16.68 -34.45
N LEU A 199 -18.67 -15.85 -33.70
CA LEU A 199 -19.25 -14.92 -32.73
C LEU A 199 -20.23 -13.96 -33.42
N HIS A 200 -19.86 -13.40 -34.57
CA HIS A 200 -20.74 -12.52 -35.34
C HIS A 200 -22.03 -13.23 -35.76
N SER A 201 -21.95 -14.50 -36.16
CA SER A 201 -23.11 -15.31 -36.53
C SER A 201 -24.04 -15.56 -35.35
N ILE A 202 -23.49 -15.86 -34.17
CA ILE A 202 -24.26 -15.98 -32.92
C ILE A 202 -24.94 -14.64 -32.57
N ILE A 203 -24.24 -13.51 -32.68
CA ILE A 203 -24.82 -12.18 -32.40
C ILE A 203 -25.98 -11.87 -33.36
N ARG A 204 -25.86 -12.22 -34.65
CA ARG A 204 -26.95 -12.07 -35.62
C ARG A 204 -28.14 -12.98 -35.32
N LEU A 205 -27.89 -14.20 -34.85
CA LEU A 205 -28.94 -15.12 -34.42
C LEU A 205 -29.71 -14.55 -33.22
N VAL A 206 -29.00 -14.00 -32.23
CA VAL A 206 -29.60 -13.29 -31.09
C VAL A 206 -30.44 -12.10 -31.56
N LEU A 207 -29.94 -11.31 -32.51
CA LEU A 207 -30.69 -10.18 -33.08
C LEU A 207 -32.00 -10.65 -33.74
N LYS A 208 -31.95 -11.72 -34.54
CA LYS A 208 -33.11 -12.28 -35.22
C LYS A 208 -34.14 -12.81 -34.21
N ALA A 209 -33.71 -13.55 -33.20
CA ALA A 209 -34.58 -14.05 -32.15
C ALA A 209 -35.23 -12.90 -31.36
N GLY A 210 -34.45 -11.89 -30.96
CA GLY A 210 -34.95 -10.70 -30.26
C GLY A 210 -35.96 -9.91 -31.09
N ASN A 211 -35.72 -9.71 -32.38
CA ASN A 211 -36.66 -9.03 -33.28
C ASN A 211 -37.97 -9.80 -33.45
N TYR A 212 -37.91 -11.12 -33.52
CA TYR A 212 -39.11 -11.96 -33.59
C TYR A 212 -39.94 -11.85 -32.29
N MET A 213 -39.28 -11.95 -31.13
CA MET A 213 -39.95 -11.88 -29.83
C MET A 213 -40.57 -10.50 -29.55
N ASN A 214 -39.94 -9.43 -30.03
CA ASN A 214 -40.38 -8.05 -29.80
C ASN A 214 -41.20 -7.47 -30.97
N ALA A 215 -41.67 -8.32 -31.89
CA ALA A 215 -42.47 -7.89 -33.03
C ALA A 215 -43.73 -7.13 -32.57
N GLY A 216 -44.01 -5.98 -33.20
CA GLY A 216 -45.14 -5.10 -32.84
C GLY A 216 -44.92 -4.19 -31.63
N GLY A 217 -43.79 -4.33 -30.92
CA GLY A 217 -43.39 -3.42 -29.82
C GLY A 217 -42.34 -2.39 -30.24
N TYR A 218 -42.04 -1.43 -29.36
CA TYR A 218 -41.03 -0.38 -29.61
C TYR A 218 -39.61 -0.91 -29.82
N ALA A 219 -39.34 -2.15 -29.37
CA ALA A 219 -38.06 -2.83 -29.48
C ALA A 219 -38.00 -3.87 -30.63
N GLY A 220 -39.03 -3.91 -31.48
CA GLY A 220 -39.04 -4.73 -32.70
C GLY A 220 -38.21 -4.10 -33.83
N SER A 221 -37.81 -4.91 -34.81
CA SER A 221 -37.09 -4.47 -36.02
C SER A 221 -35.78 -3.72 -35.76
N ALA A 222 -35.07 -4.06 -34.68
CA ALA A 222 -33.75 -3.51 -34.39
C ALA A 222 -32.72 -3.95 -35.45
N ILE A 223 -31.79 -3.05 -35.78
CA ILE A 223 -30.65 -3.33 -36.66
C ILE A 223 -29.40 -3.79 -35.89
N GLY A 224 -29.43 -3.70 -34.56
CA GLY A 224 -28.34 -4.07 -33.65
C GLY A 224 -28.75 -3.85 -32.19
N PHE A 225 -27.94 -4.33 -31.26
CA PHE A 225 -28.17 -4.18 -29.83
C PHE A 225 -26.85 -3.95 -29.07
N ARG A 226 -26.94 -3.39 -27.85
CA ARG A 226 -25.77 -3.19 -26.99
C ARG A 226 -25.24 -4.55 -26.51
N MET A 227 -23.93 -4.77 -26.58
CA MET A 227 -23.31 -6.05 -26.17
C MET A 227 -23.67 -6.50 -24.74
N ALA A 228 -23.87 -5.57 -23.82
CA ALA A 228 -24.33 -5.87 -22.45
C ALA A 228 -25.69 -6.60 -22.40
N SER A 229 -26.51 -6.52 -23.44
CA SER A 229 -27.77 -7.26 -23.55
C SER A 229 -27.55 -8.78 -23.68
N LEU A 230 -26.37 -9.26 -24.07
CA LEU A 230 -26.06 -10.70 -24.11
C LEU A 230 -26.21 -11.35 -22.73
N LEU A 231 -25.93 -10.60 -21.66
CA LEU A 231 -26.10 -11.09 -20.27
C LEU A 231 -27.57 -11.38 -19.93
N LYS A 232 -28.52 -10.75 -20.63
CA LYS A 232 -29.97 -10.89 -20.38
C LYS A 232 -30.60 -12.11 -21.05
N LEU A 233 -29.84 -12.83 -21.89
CA LEU A 233 -30.34 -14.04 -22.56
C LEU A 233 -30.70 -15.13 -21.54
N ALA A 234 -29.93 -15.24 -20.46
CA ALA A 234 -30.20 -16.19 -19.39
C ALA A 234 -31.46 -15.83 -18.56
N ASP A 235 -31.80 -14.55 -18.49
CA ASP A 235 -32.94 -14.03 -17.72
C ASP A 235 -34.28 -14.20 -18.44
N THR A 236 -34.25 -14.33 -19.77
CA THR A 236 -35.45 -14.44 -20.60
C THR A 236 -35.94 -15.89 -20.63
N LYS A 237 -36.87 -16.23 -19.73
CA LYS A 237 -37.40 -17.60 -19.58
C LYS A 237 -38.29 -18.01 -20.74
N ALA A 238 -38.21 -19.28 -21.14
CA ALA A 238 -39.14 -19.90 -22.07
C ALA A 238 -40.35 -20.49 -21.31
N ASN A 239 -41.42 -20.82 -22.05
CA ASN A 239 -42.59 -21.50 -21.50
C ASN A 239 -42.28 -22.92 -21.00
N LYS A 240 -41.22 -23.55 -21.54
CA LYS A 240 -40.74 -24.84 -21.09
C LYS A 240 -39.92 -24.68 -19.80
N PRO A 241 -40.26 -25.37 -18.70
CA PRO A 241 -39.50 -25.31 -17.46
C PRO A 241 -38.02 -25.64 -17.69
N GLY A 242 -37.13 -24.85 -17.07
CA GLY A 242 -35.68 -25.02 -17.19
C GLY A 242 -35.05 -24.51 -18.48
N MET A 243 -35.82 -23.93 -19.41
CA MET A 243 -35.29 -23.31 -20.64
C MET A 243 -35.35 -21.79 -20.59
N ASN A 244 -34.35 -21.14 -21.19
CA ASN A 244 -34.29 -19.69 -21.40
C ASN A 244 -33.82 -19.38 -22.84
N LEU A 245 -33.78 -18.11 -23.20
CA LEU A 245 -33.40 -17.66 -24.54
C LEU A 245 -31.96 -18.05 -24.89
N LEU A 246 -31.03 -18.08 -23.93
CA LEU A 246 -29.67 -18.57 -24.17
C LEU A 246 -29.68 -20.03 -24.65
N HIS A 247 -30.41 -20.92 -23.95
CA HIS A 247 -30.54 -22.33 -24.38
C HIS A 247 -31.13 -22.45 -25.79
N TYR A 248 -32.17 -21.66 -26.09
CA TYR A 248 -32.76 -21.65 -27.43
C TYR A 248 -31.75 -21.22 -28.51
N VAL A 249 -31.01 -20.13 -28.27
CA VAL A 249 -29.98 -19.64 -29.21
C VAL A 249 -28.90 -20.69 -29.42
N THR A 250 -28.44 -21.36 -28.36
CA THR A 250 -27.45 -22.44 -28.46
C THR A 250 -27.97 -23.63 -29.29
N MET A 251 -29.22 -24.06 -29.06
CA MET A 251 -29.83 -25.13 -29.86
C MET A 251 -29.96 -24.74 -31.33
N GLN A 252 -30.42 -23.52 -31.62
CA GLN A 252 -30.54 -23.02 -32.98
C GLN A 252 -29.18 -22.90 -33.67
N ALA A 253 -28.15 -22.44 -32.97
CA ALA A 253 -26.79 -22.42 -33.50
C ALA A 253 -26.33 -23.84 -33.87
N GLN A 254 -26.55 -24.82 -33.00
CA GLN A 254 -26.19 -26.23 -33.25
C GLN A 254 -26.93 -26.83 -34.46
N GLU A 255 -28.21 -26.49 -34.64
CA GLU A 255 -29.01 -26.93 -35.79
C GLU A 255 -28.54 -26.29 -37.11
N ILE A 256 -28.07 -25.04 -37.07
CA ILE A 256 -27.56 -24.32 -38.24
C ILE A 256 -26.17 -24.84 -38.62
N ASP A 257 -25.24 -24.82 -37.67
CA ASP A 257 -23.87 -25.32 -37.83
C ASP A 257 -23.25 -25.55 -36.44
N VAL A 258 -22.89 -26.81 -36.16
CA VAL A 258 -22.26 -27.22 -34.91
C VAL A 258 -20.94 -26.50 -34.65
N ALA A 259 -20.22 -26.10 -35.70
CA ALA A 259 -18.95 -25.38 -35.56
C ALA A 259 -19.10 -24.03 -34.83
N LEU A 260 -20.27 -23.39 -34.93
CA LEU A 260 -20.56 -22.12 -34.24
C LEU A 260 -20.42 -22.22 -32.72
N LEU A 261 -20.56 -23.42 -32.14
CA LEU A 261 -20.40 -23.63 -30.70
C LEU A 261 -18.95 -23.48 -30.23
N ASN A 262 -17.98 -23.55 -31.15
CA ASN A 262 -16.54 -23.51 -30.86
C ASN A 262 -15.97 -22.08 -30.86
N PHE A 263 -16.78 -21.05 -31.14
CA PHE A 263 -16.32 -19.66 -31.13
C PHE A 263 -15.56 -19.25 -29.85
N PRO A 264 -15.87 -19.75 -28.62
CA PRO A 264 -15.13 -19.37 -27.43
C PRO A 264 -13.64 -19.74 -27.50
N GLU A 265 -13.29 -20.80 -28.23
CA GLU A 265 -11.90 -21.25 -28.41
C GLU A 265 -11.07 -20.27 -29.27
N GLN A 266 -11.74 -19.42 -30.05
CA GLN A 266 -11.14 -18.37 -30.88
C GLN A 266 -10.94 -17.05 -30.11
N LEU A 267 -11.47 -16.95 -28.88
CA LEU A 267 -11.46 -15.74 -28.04
C LEU A 267 -10.51 -15.89 -26.84
N GLN A 268 -9.28 -16.33 -27.12
CA GLN A 268 -8.32 -16.77 -26.10
C GLN A 268 -7.89 -15.64 -25.15
N HIS A 269 -7.83 -14.40 -25.65
CA HIS A 269 -7.30 -13.27 -24.88
C HIS A 269 -8.39 -12.49 -24.13
N ILE A 270 -9.68 -12.74 -24.39
CA ILE A 270 -10.78 -12.00 -23.77
C ILE A 270 -10.78 -12.13 -22.24
N GLY A 271 -10.56 -13.34 -21.72
CA GLY A 271 -10.52 -13.58 -20.27
C GLY A 271 -9.35 -12.90 -19.56
N MET A 272 -8.24 -12.68 -20.27
CA MET A 272 -7.09 -11.92 -19.75
C MET A 272 -7.31 -10.41 -19.87
N ALA A 273 -7.89 -9.95 -20.98
CA ALA A 273 -8.15 -8.54 -21.25
C ALA A 273 -9.25 -7.94 -20.34
N ALA A 274 -10.12 -8.77 -19.78
CA ALA A 274 -11.18 -8.34 -18.88
C ALA A 274 -10.72 -8.09 -17.41
N ARG A 275 -9.46 -8.34 -17.08
CA ARG A 275 -8.90 -8.23 -15.73
C ARG A 275 -8.19 -6.91 -15.47
#